data_AF-A0A933EBV4-F1
#
_entry.id   AF-A0A933EBV4-F1
#
_cell.length_a   1.000
_cell.length_b   1.000
_cell.length_c   1.000
_cell.angle_alpha   90.00
_cell.angle_beta   90.00
_cell.angle_gamma   90.00
#
_symmetry.space_group_name_H-M   'P 1'
#
loop_
_entity.id
_entity.type
_entity.pdbx_description
1 polymer ?
#
loop_
_entity_poly.entity_id
_entity_poly.type
_entity_poly.pdbx_seq_one_letter_code
_entity_poly.pdbx_strand_id
1 'polypeptide(L)' 'MEPIDLVVAVTGWVVGNIVFKNFAKHLTLSYGVLFAMGGGILVLHFWWLPKHGINGLTAEPYDRYLKLIGKVKGK' A
#
# COMPACT_ATOMS: atom_id res chain seq x y z
N MET A 1 -23.55 -44.36 1.55
CA MET A 1 -22.29 -43.63 1.73
C MET A 1 -21.52 -44.41 2.77
N GLU A 2 -20.38 -44.96 2.38
CA GLU A 2 -19.58 -45.78 3.29
C GLU A 2 -18.93 -44.87 4.35
N PRO A 3 -18.66 -45.36 5.57
CA PRO A 3 -18.01 -44.56 6.61
C PRO A 3 -16.69 -43.93 6.15
N ILE A 4 -15.97 -44.59 5.24
CA ILE A 4 -14.73 -44.08 4.64
C ILE A 4 -14.95 -42.84 3.77
N ASP A 5 -16.07 -42.79 3.03
CA ASP A 5 -16.41 -41.65 2.18
C ASP A 5 -16.64 -40.39 3.03
N LEU A 6 -17.32 -40.57 4.18
CA LEU A 6 -17.57 -39.49 5.13
C LEU A 6 -16.25 -38.97 5.73
N VAL A 7 -15.33 -39.87 6.09
CA VAL A 7 -14.02 -39.51 6.64
C VAL A 7 -13.20 -38.74 5.62
N VAL A 8 -13.15 -39.18 4.35
CA VAL A 8 -12.43 -38.48 3.28
C VAL A 8 -13.06 -37.10 3.01
N ALA A 9 -14.39 -37.01 2.98
CA ALA A 9 -15.07 -35.74 2.75
C ALA A 9 -14.82 -34.72 3.87
N VAL A 10 -14.93 -35.15 5.14
CA VAL A 10 -14.71 -34.26 6.30
C VAL A 10 -13.25 -33.84 6.40
N THR A 11 -12.31 -34.78 6.25
CA THR A 11 -10.88 -34.46 6.32
C THR A 11 -10.46 -33.53 5.18
N GLY A 12 -10.92 -33.78 3.94
CA GLY A 12 -10.68 -32.90 2.80
C GLY A 12 -11.25 -31.50 3.02
N TRP A 13 -12.46 -31.38 3.55
CA TRP A 13 -13.07 -30.08 3.86
C TRP A 13 -12.32 -29.31 4.95
N VAL A 14 -11.86 -29.98 6.01
CA VAL A 14 -11.08 -29.36 7.09
C VAL A 14 -9.72 -28.87 6.57
N VAL A 15 -8.98 -29.73 5.86
CA VAL A 15 -7.67 -29.37 5.29
C VAL A 15 -7.83 -28.22 4.29
N GLY A 16 -8.82 -28.30 3.40
CA GLY A 16 -9.14 -27.24 2.44
C GLY A 16 -9.39 -25.90 3.12
N ASN A 17 -10.17 -25.88 4.21
CA ASN A 17 -10.42 -24.67 4.98
C ASN A 17 -9.17 -24.09 5.64
N ILE A 18 -8.30 -24.93 6.19
CA ILE A 18 -7.05 -24.48 6.83
C ILE A 18 -6.14 -23.84 5.78
N VAL A 19 -5.94 -24.51 4.64
CA VAL A 19 -5.11 -24.02 3.54
C VAL A 19 -5.68 -22.70 3.00
N PHE A 20 -6.98 -22.68 2.69
CA PHE A 20 -7.64 -21.48 2.14
C PHE A 20 -7.58 -20.29 3.09
N LYS A 21 -7.83 -20.49 4.39
CA LYS A 21 -7.75 -19.41 5.39
C LYS A 21 -6.33 -18.87 5.52
N ASN A 22 -5.32 -19.72 5.49
CA ASN A 22 -3.93 -19.28 5.57
C ASN A 22 -3.52 -18.53 4.30
N PHE A 23 -3.88 -19.02 3.12
CA PHE A 23 -3.66 -18.32 1.86
C PHE A 23 -4.33 -16.95 1.85
N ALA A 24 -5.61 -16.87 2.22
CA ALA A 24 -6.36 -15.62 2.29
C ALA A 24 -5.72 -14.62 3.27
N LYS A 25 -5.26 -15.07 4.44
CA LYS A 25 -4.55 -14.21 5.40
C LYS A 25 -3.27 -13.61 4.81
N HIS A 26 -2.46 -14.42 4.11
CA HIS A 26 -1.25 -13.91 3.45
C HIS A 26 -1.59 -12.89 2.37
N LEU A 27 -2.66 -13.12 1.61
CA LEU A 27 -3.13 -12.18 0.60
C LEU A 27 -3.55 -10.85 1.22
N THR A 28 -4.39 -10.89 2.27
CA THR A 28 -4.84 -9.69 2.99
C THR A 28 -3.69 -8.93 3.62
N LEU A 29 -2.73 -9.62 4.24
CA LEU A 29 -1.59 -8.97 4.88
C LEU A 29 -0.67 -8.30 3.84
N SER A 30 -0.39 -9.00 2.73
CA SER A 30 0.43 -8.47 1.64
C SER A 30 -0.19 -7.21 1.03
N TYR A 31 -1.47 -7.27 0.66
CA TYR A 31 -2.17 -6.09 0.13
C TYR A 31 -2.31 -4.99 1.18
N GLY A 32 -2.57 -5.33 2.44
CA GLY A 32 -2.64 -4.36 3.53
C GLY A 32 -1.36 -3.55 3.68
N VAL A 33 -0.20 -4.20 3.62
CA VAL A 33 1.10 -3.52 3.65
C VAL A 33 1.29 -2.63 2.42
N LEU A 34 0.98 -3.13 1.22
CA LEU A 34 1.07 -2.34 -0.01
C LEU A 34 0.17 -1.09 0.02
N PHE A 35 -1.06 -1.22 0.50
CA PHE A 35 -1.97 -0.09 0.66
C PHE A 35 -1.50 0.89 1.73
N ALA A 36 -0.95 0.41 2.84
CA ALA A 36 -0.39 1.29 3.87
C ALA A 36 0.81 2.09 3.34
N MET A 37 1.73 1.44 2.63
CA MET A 37 2.89 2.11 2.03
C MET A 37 2.47 3.07 0.91
N GLY A 38 1.66 2.60 -0.04
CA GLY A 38 1.17 3.41 -1.15
C GLY A 38 0.32 4.59 -0.68
N GLY A 39 -0.61 4.35 0.24
CA GLY A 39 -1.41 5.40 0.88
C GLY A 39 -0.54 6.41 1.64
N GLY A 40 0.47 5.94 2.39
CA GLY A 40 1.44 6.80 3.07
C GLY A 40 2.21 7.69 2.09
N ILE A 41 2.66 7.14 0.97
CA ILE A 41 3.31 7.90 -0.11
C ILE A 41 2.38 8.99 -0.64
N LEU A 42 1.11 8.65 -0.95
CA LEU A 42 0.13 9.63 -1.43
C LEU A 42 -0.09 10.74 -0.40
N VAL A 43 -0.26 10.41 0.88
CA VAL A 43 -0.41 11.38 1.96
C VAL A 43 0.81 12.30 2.04
N LEU A 44 2.02 11.74 1.95
CA LEU A 44 3.25 12.52 1.98
C LEU A 44 3.35 13.46 0.78
N HIS A 45 3.14 12.97 -0.44
CA HIS A 45 3.36 13.71 -1.67
C HIS A 45 2.28 14.76 -1.91
N PHE A 46 1.02 14.44 -1.67
CA PHE A 46 -0.09 15.32 -2.01
C PHE A 46 -0.54 16.22 -0.85
N TRP A 47 -0.18 15.91 0.40
CA TRP A 47 -0.64 16.67 1.55
C TRP A 47 0.48 17.18 2.46
N TRP A 48 1.37 16.31 2.92
CA TRP A 48 2.39 16.70 3.90
C TRP A 48 3.49 17.57 3.29
N LEU A 49 4.12 17.13 2.18
CA LEU A 49 5.21 17.86 1.52
C LEU A 49 4.78 19.27 1.08
N PRO A 50 3.63 19.48 0.40
CA PRO A 50 3.18 20.81 0.02
C PRO A 50 2.95 21.74 1.21
N LYS A 51 2.44 21.20 2.33
CA LYS A 51 2.26 21.96 3.58
C LYS A 51 3.59 22.39 4.23
N HIS A 52 4.69 21.71 3.91
CA HIS A 52 6.02 22.00 4.46
C HIS A 52 6.90 22.77 3.47
N GLY A 53 6.31 23.39 2.42
CA GLY A 53 7.06 24.18 1.45
C GLY A 53 7.93 23.33 0.52
N ILE A 54 7.64 22.03 0.40
CA ILE A 54 8.33 21.12 -0.52
C ILE A 54 7.36 20.75 -1.64
N ASN A 55 7.81 20.82 -2.88
CA ASN A 55 7.02 20.36 -4.02
C ASN A 55 6.76 18.85 -3.88
N GLY A 56 5.48 18.48 -3.86
CA GLY A 56 5.03 17.10 -3.69
C GLY A 56 5.43 16.13 -4.80
N LEU A 57 5.76 16.61 -6.00
CA LEU A 57 6.16 15.79 -7.15
C LEU A 57 7.67 15.78 -7.37
N THR A 58 8.33 16.94 -7.22
CA THR A 58 9.77 17.08 -7.51
C THR A 58 10.65 17.01 -6.27
N ALA A 59 10.05 17.00 -5.07
CA ALA A 59 10.74 17.12 -3.79
C ALA A 59 11.64 18.37 -3.65
N GLU A 60 11.47 19.36 -4.53
CA GLU A 60 12.24 20.59 -4.49
C GLU A 60 11.70 21.57 -3.44
N PRO A 61 12.56 22.31 -2.72
CA PRO A 61 12.09 23.36 -1.83
C PRO A 61 11.46 24.49 -2.65
N TYR A 62 10.19 24.80 -2.37
CA TYR A 62 9.42 25.81 -3.08
C TYR A 62 10.10 27.18 -3.05
N ASP A 63 10.70 27.54 -1.92
CA ASP A 63 11.45 28.79 -1.76
C ASP A 63 12.65 28.89 -2.70
N ARG A 64 13.32 27.75 -2.98
CA ARG A 64 14.48 27.68 -3.87
C ARG A 64 14.04 27.81 -5.33
N TYR A 65 12.92 27.17 -5.68
CA TYR A 65 12.26 27.32 -6.98
C TYR A 65 11.82 28.77 -7.22
N LEU A 66 11.16 29.40 -6.25
CA LEU A 66 10.76 30.81 -6.33
C LEU A 66 11.98 31.75 -6.45
N LYS A 67 13.07 31.50 -5.72
CA LYS A 67 14.33 32.26 -5.87
C LYS A 67 14.95 32.10 -7.26
N LEU A 68 14.96 30.88 -7.81
CA LEU A 68 15.47 30.60 -9.15
C LEU A 68 14.64 31.34 -10.21
N ILE A 69 13.31 31.21 -10.18
CA ILE A 69 12.43 31.93 -11.10
C ILE A 69 12.55 33.44 -10.90
N GLY A 70 12.62 33.93 -9.67
CA GLY A 70 12.81 35.36 -9.38
C GLY A 70 14.11 35.92 -9.96
N LYS A 71 15.23 35.18 -9.85
CA LYS A 71 16.50 35.54 -10.49
C LYS A 71 16.42 35.53 -12.01
N VAL A 72 15.72 34.55 -12.60
CA VAL A 72 15.57 34.46 -14.07
C VAL A 72 14.64 35.57 -14.60
N LYS A 73 13.59 35.93 -13.86
CA LYS A 73 12.58 36.91 -14.30
C LYS A 73 13.01 38.38 -14.13
N GLY A 74 14.19 38.64 -13.56
CA GLY A 74 14.84 39.94 -13.58
C GLY A 74 14.43 40.88 -12.44
N LYS A 75 15.24 40.88 -11.40
CA LYS A 75 15.78 42.11 -10.81
C LYS A 75 17.29 41.95 -10.74
#